data_AF-A0A4Q9HY22-F1
#
_entry.id   AF-A0A4Q9HY22-F1
#
_cell.length_a   1.000
_cell.length_b   1.000
_cell.length_c   1.000
_cell.angle_alpha   90.00
_cell.angle_beta   90.00
_cell.angle_gamma   90.00
#
_symmetry.space_group_name_H-M   'P 1'
#
loop_
_entity.id
_entity.type
_entity.pdbx_description
1 polymer ?
#
loop_
_entity_poly.entity_id
_entity_poly.type
_entity_poly.pdbx_seq_one_letter_code
_entity_poly.pdbx_strand_id
1 'polypeptide(L)'
;MRLVSSAAYPDVALSVYVKVTALGARPEGCQARAATIASYLGLSKASVERGLTALSRPAPDGVIELRSEQRTLPGGRGTSALRSVRPMKRSEAFVWLPVAAAEDLTPRQLRAFAVIAFAGQMGIALTEGELAGYLLHHSGQKAGQPITAAAAGEVVDGLETARWVAVQRRAGAQGRHRFVAHDIAPTGAPALGEPVADAASEADQECPQEPVDAVAEGSGSSLVGEGSGPLVGEGSLANEESPRTDSPDDGGAFFPSAAGEVPVVEAVENPADAKARTNAEGGLALRADEQSQLSPSKPNREKRSSGGGSPRSSYTGPQLSMSPRIYAVLEPVHWLLARVNNPFVERQIAREVGRQLAGGMDAERLHHRLTARFARTSPSEIRDPGRWLLGVALPRWGCGNLDCESGVRWPTGERCAVCEEVVADRRAEGERVRRAQRLAAGLCPEHGSQPGPSGVCGMCKAGRAAPGGPAQREVAGPPRGSCGECGCRIFLVGPALKDGLCKPCRTDTTALATAERPAAPAEAAACAGVGSMPCGREALPARTVCARHRAEELALTAAEA
;
A
#
# COMPACT_ATOMS: atom_id res chain seq x y z
N MET A 1 3.13 -21.59 14.37
CA MET A 1 1.70 -21.87 14.59
C MET A 1 1.15 -21.36 15.91
N ARG A 2 1.80 -21.56 17.06
CA ARG A 2 1.38 -21.05 18.38
C ARG A 2 0.62 -19.71 18.40
N LEU A 3 1.21 -18.64 17.87
CA LEU A 3 0.60 -17.29 17.78
C LEU A 3 -0.68 -17.24 16.93
N VAL A 4 -0.77 -18.09 15.91
CA VAL A 4 -1.86 -18.20 14.94
C VAL A 4 -3.03 -19.00 15.53
N SER A 5 -2.75 -20.07 16.29
CA SER A 5 -3.75 -21.00 16.82
C SER A 5 -4.20 -20.74 18.26
N SER A 6 -3.47 -19.93 19.04
CA SER A 6 -3.83 -19.62 20.43
C SER A 6 -4.69 -18.36 20.56
N ALA A 7 -5.80 -18.48 21.28
CA ALA A 7 -6.68 -17.37 21.64
C ALA A 7 -6.01 -16.31 22.55
N ALA A 8 -4.87 -16.63 23.16
CA ALA A 8 -4.14 -15.70 24.03
C ALA A 8 -3.50 -14.52 23.27
N TYR A 9 -3.39 -14.60 21.93
CA TYR A 9 -2.77 -13.57 21.11
C TYR A 9 -3.80 -12.92 20.18
N PRO A 10 -4.03 -11.58 20.26
CA PRO A 10 -4.92 -10.88 19.33
C PRO A 10 -4.32 -10.83 17.92
N ASP A 11 -5.16 -10.65 16.88
CA ASP A 11 -4.71 -10.60 15.48
C ASP A 11 -3.51 -9.68 15.24
N VAL A 12 -3.51 -8.48 15.83
CA VAL A 12 -2.42 -7.50 15.75
C VAL A 12 -1.07 -8.01 16.29
N ALA A 13 -1.07 -8.96 17.24
CA ALA A 13 0.16 -9.52 17.77
C ALA A 13 0.94 -10.31 16.70
N LEU A 14 0.27 -10.90 15.70
CA LEU A 14 0.95 -11.60 14.61
C LEU A 14 1.69 -10.63 13.68
N SER A 15 1.05 -9.55 13.23
CA SER A 15 1.68 -8.52 12.39
C SER A 15 2.89 -7.88 13.10
N VAL A 16 2.73 -7.54 14.39
CA VAL A 16 3.83 -7.00 15.21
C VAL A 16 4.95 -8.02 15.39
N TYR A 17 4.65 -9.30 15.64
CA TYR A 17 5.66 -10.34 15.78
C TYR A 17 6.47 -10.55 14.49
N VAL A 18 5.82 -10.61 13.32
CA VAL A 18 6.50 -10.73 12.02
C VAL A 18 7.43 -9.53 11.79
N LYS A 19 6.96 -8.29 12.03
CA LYS A 19 7.77 -7.08 11.84
C LYS A 19 8.95 -6.99 12.82
N VAL A 20 8.74 -7.33 14.09
CA VAL A 20 9.82 -7.34 15.09
C VAL A 20 10.83 -8.46 14.82
N THR A 21 10.39 -9.63 14.35
CA THR A 21 11.30 -10.72 13.94
C THR A 21 12.18 -10.30 12.77
N ALA A 22 11.58 -9.68 11.73
CA ALA A 22 12.31 -9.19 10.56
C ALA A 22 13.33 -8.07 10.91
N LEU A 23 12.93 -7.10 11.74
CA LEU A 23 13.84 -6.06 12.23
C LEU A 23 14.89 -6.61 13.22
N GLY A 24 14.57 -7.72 13.90
CA GLY A 24 15.46 -8.42 14.84
C GLY A 24 16.51 -9.31 14.18
N ALA A 25 16.41 -9.58 12.88
CA ALA A 25 17.41 -10.33 12.11
C ALA A 25 18.66 -9.48 11.77
N ARG A 26 18.61 -8.17 11.99
CA ARG A 26 19.72 -7.23 11.77
C ARG A 26 20.74 -7.29 12.92
N PRO A 27 22.03 -6.98 12.69
CA PRO A 27 23.06 -7.04 13.74
C PRO A 27 22.80 -6.09 14.92
N GLU A 28 22.09 -4.97 14.72
CA GLU A 28 21.71 -4.06 15.81
C GLU A 28 20.44 -4.47 16.57
N GLY A 29 19.72 -5.50 16.10
CA GLY A 29 18.45 -5.99 16.64
C GLY A 29 17.27 -5.01 16.48
N CYS A 30 16.07 -5.41 16.94
CA CYS A 30 14.86 -4.59 16.75
C CYS A 30 14.79 -3.43 17.77
N GLN A 31 15.49 -2.33 17.47
CA GLN A 31 15.48 -1.08 18.25
C GLN A 31 14.32 -0.12 17.89
N ALA A 32 13.54 -0.43 16.85
CA ALA A 32 12.49 0.44 16.32
C ALA A 32 11.45 0.86 17.38
N ARG A 33 11.01 2.13 17.36
CA ARG A 33 9.96 2.61 18.27
C ARG A 33 8.59 2.06 17.84
N ALA A 34 7.62 2.01 18.76
CA ALA A 34 6.27 1.52 18.43
C ALA A 34 5.61 2.32 17.30
N ALA A 35 5.85 3.63 17.22
CA ALA A 35 5.44 4.48 16.10
C ALA A 35 6.10 4.09 14.75
N THR A 36 7.37 3.68 14.77
CA THR A 36 8.08 3.19 13.57
C THR A 36 7.51 1.87 13.08
N ILE A 37 7.27 0.92 14.00
CA ILE A 37 6.64 -0.37 13.70
C ILE A 37 5.20 -0.16 13.18
N ALA A 38 4.45 0.77 13.77
CA ALA A 38 3.12 1.17 13.30
C ALA A 38 3.15 1.75 11.88
N SER A 39 4.13 2.61 11.57
CA SER A 39 4.31 3.17 10.23
C SER A 39 4.65 2.12 9.16
N TYR A 40 5.38 1.05 9.50
CA TYR A 40 5.63 -0.05 8.56
C TYR A 40 4.38 -0.92 8.33
N LEU A 41 3.59 -1.14 9.38
CA LEU A 41 2.41 -2.02 9.32
C LEU A 41 1.12 -1.31 8.86
N GLY A 42 1.17 0.00 8.60
CA GLY A 42 -0.03 0.80 8.32
C GLY A 42 -1.03 0.86 9.48
N LEU A 43 -0.59 0.59 10.71
CA LEU A 43 -1.42 0.52 11.92
C LEU A 43 -1.31 1.78 12.78
N SER A 44 -2.17 1.92 13.79
CA SER A 44 -1.98 2.94 14.82
C SER A 44 -0.91 2.53 15.84
N LYS A 45 -0.25 3.54 16.42
CA LYS A 45 0.70 3.36 17.53
C LYS A 45 0.09 2.52 18.67
N ALA A 46 -1.16 2.81 19.04
CA ALA A 46 -1.87 2.10 20.10
C ALA A 46 -2.14 0.62 19.76
N SER A 47 -2.47 0.29 18.51
CA SER A 47 -2.58 -1.10 18.05
C SER A 47 -1.26 -1.86 18.18
N VAL A 48 -0.14 -1.23 17.79
CA VAL A 48 1.20 -1.83 17.95
C VAL A 48 1.59 -1.97 19.42
N GLU A 49 1.31 -0.99 20.27
CA GLU A 49 1.60 -1.06 21.71
C GLU A 49 0.78 -2.15 22.41
N ARG A 50 -0.49 -2.35 22.01
CA ARG A 50 -1.30 -3.53 22.41
C ARG A 50 -0.67 -4.84 21.95
N GLY A 51 -0.23 -4.93 20.70
CA GLY A 51 0.45 -6.11 20.14
C GLY A 51 1.74 -6.46 20.88
N LEU A 52 2.62 -5.47 21.07
CA LEU A 52 3.87 -5.60 21.85
C LEU A 52 3.58 -6.05 23.29
N THR A 53 2.56 -5.47 23.94
CA THR A 53 2.14 -5.83 25.30
C THR A 53 1.65 -7.28 25.37
N ALA A 54 0.87 -7.75 24.39
CA ALA A 54 0.38 -9.13 24.33
C ALA A 54 1.52 -10.15 24.12
N LEU A 55 2.52 -9.83 23.29
CA LEU A 55 3.69 -10.69 23.06
C LEU A 55 4.66 -10.72 24.25
N SER A 56 4.69 -9.65 25.06
CA SER A 56 5.57 -9.50 26.23
C SER A 56 4.99 -10.13 27.51
N ARG A 57 3.70 -10.45 27.52
CA ARG A 57 3.06 -11.18 28.63
C ARG A 57 3.27 -12.69 28.47
N PRO A 58 3.43 -13.45 29.58
CA PRO A 58 3.39 -14.90 29.51
C PRO A 58 1.97 -15.34 29.09
N ALA A 59 1.90 -16.28 28.16
CA ALA A 59 0.64 -16.94 27.82
C ALA A 59 0.25 -17.98 28.89
N PRO A 60 -0.89 -18.70 28.76
CA PRO A 60 -1.33 -19.71 29.74
C PRO A 60 -0.34 -20.85 30.00
N ASP A 61 0.66 -21.05 29.14
CA ASP A 61 1.75 -22.02 29.30
C ASP A 61 3.07 -21.39 29.80
N GLY A 62 3.02 -20.16 30.32
CA GLY A 62 4.15 -19.44 30.91
C GLY A 62 5.16 -18.86 29.92
N VAL A 63 5.03 -19.16 28.62
CA VAL A 63 6.00 -18.70 27.61
C VAL A 63 5.72 -17.27 27.16
N ILE A 64 6.78 -16.46 27.16
CA ILE A 64 6.83 -15.08 26.65
C ILE A 64 7.49 -15.12 25.26
N GLU A 65 6.87 -14.47 24.27
CA GLU A 65 7.30 -14.55 22.86
C GLU A 65 8.21 -13.39 22.43
N LEU A 66 8.08 -12.24 23.09
CA LEU A 66 8.89 -11.04 22.85
C LEU A 66 9.45 -10.54 24.19
N ARG A 67 10.75 -10.32 24.24
CA ARG A 67 11.43 -9.61 25.32
C ARG A 67 11.79 -8.20 24.85
N SER A 68 11.75 -7.24 25.77
CA SER A 68 11.97 -5.83 25.48
C SER A 68 12.87 -5.22 26.56
N GLU A 69 14.16 -5.08 26.25
CA GLU A 69 15.17 -4.56 27.16
C GLU A 69 15.39 -3.07 26.88
N GLN A 70 15.14 -2.22 27.87
CA GLN A 70 15.27 -0.77 27.73
C GLN A 70 16.75 -0.38 27.82
N ARG A 71 17.37 -0.05 26.67
CA ARG A 71 18.72 0.52 26.66
C ARG A 71 18.62 2.04 26.84
N THR A 72 19.27 2.54 27.88
CA THR A 72 19.61 3.96 28.01
C THR A 72 20.86 4.23 27.18
N LEU A 73 20.78 5.22 26.28
CA LEU A 73 21.97 5.70 25.57
C LEU A 73 22.85 6.55 26.51
N PRO A 74 24.19 6.58 26.30
CA PRO A 74 25.06 7.54 26.96
C PRO A 74 24.52 8.97 26.81
N GLY A 75 24.46 9.72 27.92
CA GLY A 75 23.81 11.04 27.97
C GLY A 75 22.30 11.01 28.28
N GLY A 76 21.69 9.85 28.54
CA GLY A 76 20.39 9.70 29.21
C GLY A 76 19.13 10.07 28.41
N ARG A 77 19.26 10.85 27.33
CA ARG A 77 18.13 11.34 26.49
C ARG A 77 17.58 10.33 25.48
N GLY A 78 18.12 9.11 25.44
CA GLY A 78 17.74 8.07 24.49
C GLY A 78 17.30 6.78 25.17
N THR A 79 16.05 6.37 24.94
CA THR A 79 15.48 5.09 25.37
C THR A 79 15.09 4.24 24.15
N SER A 80 16.07 3.56 23.55
CA SER A 80 15.82 2.55 22.53
C SER A 80 15.59 1.19 23.21
N ALA A 81 14.34 0.72 23.20
CA ALA A 81 14.03 -0.63 23.66
C ALA A 81 14.52 -1.65 22.62
N LEU A 82 15.56 -2.41 22.96
CA LEU A 82 16.02 -3.53 22.16
C LEU A 82 15.03 -4.68 22.34
N ARG A 83 14.36 -5.08 21.27
CA ARG A 83 13.40 -6.19 21.29
C ARG A 83 14.00 -7.43 20.66
N SER A 84 13.88 -8.54 21.38
CA SER A 84 14.27 -9.86 20.92
C SER A 84 13.06 -10.78 20.94
N VAL A 85 12.88 -11.54 19.86
CA VAL A 85 11.88 -12.59 19.78
C VAL A 85 12.47 -13.89 20.33
N ARG A 86 11.66 -14.65 21.07
CA ARG A 86 12.08 -15.93 21.64
C ARG A 86 12.52 -16.90 20.52
N PRO A 87 13.68 -17.58 20.64
CA PRO A 87 14.05 -18.63 19.71
C PRO A 87 13.06 -19.80 19.77
N MET A 88 12.57 -20.23 18.60
CA MET A 88 11.70 -21.40 18.46
C MET A 88 12.53 -22.68 18.60
N LYS A 89 12.03 -23.66 19.37
CA LYS A 89 12.61 -25.00 19.43
C LYS A 89 12.32 -25.77 18.13
N ARG A 90 13.23 -26.66 17.72
CA ARG A 90 13.06 -27.53 16.53
C ARG A 90 11.80 -28.41 16.55
N SER A 91 11.16 -28.59 17.71
CA SER A 91 9.93 -29.36 17.89
C SER A 91 8.65 -28.51 17.82
N GLU A 92 8.74 -27.19 17.66
CA GLU A 92 7.58 -26.31 17.56
C GLU A 92 7.08 -26.21 16.11
N ALA A 93 5.78 -26.40 15.87
CA ALA A 93 5.19 -26.19 14.55
C ALA A 93 5.23 -24.70 14.17
N PHE A 94 5.97 -24.38 13.11
CA PHE A 94 6.13 -23.04 12.53
C PHE A 94 5.62 -22.99 11.08
N VAL A 95 5.55 -21.77 10.54
CA VAL A 95 5.28 -21.48 9.14
C VAL A 95 6.09 -20.22 8.80
N TRP A 96 6.67 -20.14 7.61
CA TRP A 96 7.34 -18.92 7.15
C TRP A 96 6.30 -17.97 6.56
N LEU A 97 6.40 -16.68 6.89
CA LEU A 97 5.48 -15.64 6.41
C LEU A 97 6.30 -14.53 5.74
N PRO A 98 6.00 -14.14 4.49
CA PRO A 98 6.63 -12.99 3.85
C PRO A 98 6.41 -11.71 4.66
N VAL A 99 7.45 -10.89 4.81
CA VAL A 99 7.38 -9.65 5.59
C VAL A 99 6.40 -8.65 4.96
N ALA A 100 6.33 -8.62 3.63
CA ALA A 100 5.37 -7.82 2.87
C ALA A 100 3.91 -8.24 3.11
N ALA A 101 3.64 -9.54 3.32
CA ALA A 101 2.29 -9.99 3.66
C ALA A 101 1.78 -9.38 4.98
N ALA A 102 2.68 -9.03 5.91
CA ALA A 102 2.32 -8.33 7.14
C ALA A 102 2.17 -6.80 6.98
N GLU A 103 2.54 -6.24 5.83
CA GLU A 103 2.38 -4.80 5.49
C GLU A 103 1.14 -4.59 4.59
N ASP A 104 0.90 -5.51 3.66
CA ASP A 104 -0.25 -5.48 2.73
C ASP A 104 -1.57 -5.92 3.37
N LEU A 105 -1.54 -6.88 4.31
CA LEU A 105 -2.73 -7.52 4.85
C LEU A 105 -3.15 -6.94 6.20
N THR A 106 -4.46 -6.79 6.39
CA THR A 106 -4.98 -6.54 7.75
C THR A 106 -4.58 -7.68 8.70
N PRO A 107 -4.43 -7.45 10.02
CA PRO A 107 -3.96 -8.48 10.94
C PRO A 107 -4.80 -9.77 10.94
N ARG A 108 -6.10 -9.67 10.63
CA ARG A 108 -7.02 -10.81 10.46
C ARG A 108 -6.75 -11.61 9.20
N GLN A 109 -6.53 -10.93 8.08
CA GLN A 109 -6.12 -11.56 6.82
C GLN A 109 -4.74 -12.21 6.96
N LEU A 110 -3.78 -11.58 7.65
CA LEU A 110 -2.48 -12.18 7.94
C LEU A 110 -2.61 -13.48 8.76
N ARG A 111 -3.50 -13.52 9.77
CA ARG A 111 -3.78 -14.77 10.51
C ARG A 111 -4.35 -15.84 9.59
N ALA A 112 -5.35 -15.50 8.76
CA ALA A 112 -5.95 -16.44 7.82
C ALA A 112 -4.94 -16.97 6.79
N PHE A 113 -4.12 -16.08 6.21
CA PHE A 113 -3.01 -16.43 5.32
C PHE A 113 -2.01 -17.38 5.99
N ALA A 114 -1.64 -17.15 7.26
CA ALA A 114 -0.73 -18.02 8.00
C ALA A 114 -1.31 -19.43 8.25
N VAL A 115 -2.63 -19.56 8.45
CA VAL A 115 -3.31 -20.88 8.51
C VAL A 115 -3.29 -21.56 7.14
N ILE A 116 -3.62 -20.82 6.07
CA ILE A 116 -3.67 -21.34 4.70
C ILE A 116 -2.29 -21.79 4.21
N ALA A 117 -1.24 -21.00 4.45
CA ALA A 117 0.14 -21.34 4.11
C ALA A 117 0.62 -22.59 4.86
N PHE A 118 0.35 -22.69 6.16
CA PHE A 118 0.68 -23.88 6.95
C PHE A 118 -0.09 -25.12 6.48
N ALA A 119 -1.40 -24.99 6.24
CA ALA A 119 -2.22 -26.09 5.73
C ALA A 119 -1.73 -26.57 4.35
N GLY A 120 -1.38 -25.64 3.45
CA GLY A 120 -0.78 -25.95 2.15
C GLY A 120 0.56 -26.68 2.26
N GLN A 121 1.46 -26.20 3.13
CA GLN A 121 2.77 -26.83 3.39
C GLN A 121 2.63 -28.24 4.00
N MET A 122 1.63 -28.45 4.85
CA MET A 122 1.36 -29.74 5.51
C MET A 122 0.44 -30.68 4.69
N GLY A 123 -0.04 -30.27 3.52
CA GLY A 123 -0.97 -31.06 2.70
C GLY A 123 -2.40 -31.20 3.28
N ILE A 124 -2.79 -30.34 4.21
CA ILE A 124 -4.08 -30.41 4.92
C ILE A 124 -5.18 -29.78 4.05
N ALA A 125 -6.25 -30.54 3.79
CA ALA A 125 -7.39 -30.13 2.96
C ALA A 125 -8.38 -29.21 3.70
N LEU A 126 -7.90 -28.01 4.08
CA LEU A 126 -8.60 -26.99 4.86
C LEU A 126 -9.94 -26.54 4.23
N THR A 127 -10.97 -26.46 5.06
CA THR A 127 -12.28 -25.86 4.74
C THR A 127 -12.46 -24.49 5.41
N GLU A 128 -13.44 -23.70 4.93
CA GLU A 128 -13.77 -22.39 5.52
C GLU A 128 -14.26 -22.49 6.98
N GLY A 129 -14.92 -23.59 7.35
CA GLY A 129 -15.32 -23.86 8.73
C GLY A 129 -14.14 -24.18 9.67
N GLU A 130 -13.15 -24.93 9.18
CA GLU A 130 -11.91 -25.17 9.92
C GLU A 130 -11.08 -23.88 10.03
N LEU A 131 -10.99 -23.09 8.95
CA LEU A 131 -10.33 -21.78 8.96
C LEU A 131 -10.99 -20.82 9.97
N ALA A 132 -12.33 -20.78 10.03
CA ALA A 132 -13.07 -19.99 11.01
C ALA A 132 -12.70 -20.35 12.46
N GLY A 133 -12.38 -21.62 12.73
CA GLY A 133 -11.88 -22.09 14.03
C GLY A 133 -10.57 -21.43 14.50
N TYR A 134 -9.76 -20.92 13.58
CA TYR A 134 -8.53 -20.17 13.88
C TYR A 134 -8.75 -18.65 13.95
N LEU A 135 -9.91 -18.14 13.51
CA LEU A 135 -10.22 -16.72 13.39
C LEU A 135 -11.22 -16.34 14.50
N LEU A 136 -10.71 -15.88 15.64
CA LEU A 136 -11.53 -15.64 16.83
C LEU A 136 -11.98 -14.17 16.94
N HIS A 137 -13.11 -13.91 17.60
CA HIS A 137 -13.43 -12.56 18.08
C HIS A 137 -12.51 -12.21 19.27
N HIS A 138 -11.87 -11.03 19.26
CA HIS A 138 -10.95 -10.59 20.33
C HIS A 138 -11.56 -9.54 21.28
N SER A 139 -12.83 -9.18 21.09
CA SER A 139 -13.55 -8.17 21.87
C SER A 139 -15.06 -8.44 21.89
N GLY A 140 -15.78 -7.74 22.78
CA GLY A 140 -17.23 -7.86 22.93
C GLY A 140 -17.69 -9.18 23.58
N GLN A 141 -19.00 -9.42 23.59
CA GLN A 141 -19.60 -10.60 24.24
C GLN A 141 -19.21 -11.95 23.60
N LYS A 142 -18.74 -11.94 22.34
CA LYS A 142 -18.23 -13.13 21.63
C LYS A 142 -16.73 -13.38 21.84
N ALA A 143 -16.03 -12.60 22.67
CA ALA A 143 -14.56 -12.72 22.80
C ALA A 143 -14.11 -14.16 23.12
N GLY A 144 -13.10 -14.64 22.38
CA GLY A 144 -12.60 -16.01 22.43
C GLY A 144 -13.36 -17.02 21.55
N GLN A 145 -14.54 -16.68 21.02
CA GLN A 145 -15.31 -17.56 20.13
C GLN A 145 -14.80 -17.43 18.67
N PRO A 146 -14.86 -18.51 17.86
CA PRO A 146 -14.58 -18.43 16.42
C PRO A 146 -15.65 -17.63 15.68
N ILE A 147 -15.28 -17.05 14.54
CA ILE A 147 -16.24 -16.44 13.60
C ILE A 147 -17.06 -17.52 12.87
N THR A 148 -18.03 -17.08 12.07
CA THR A 148 -18.79 -17.98 11.17
C THR A 148 -17.95 -18.38 9.95
N ALA A 149 -18.26 -19.53 9.34
CA ALA A 149 -17.64 -19.94 8.08
C ALA A 149 -17.83 -18.90 6.96
N ALA A 150 -18.99 -18.23 6.91
CA ALA A 150 -19.25 -17.15 5.96
C ALA A 150 -18.30 -15.95 6.15
N ALA A 151 -18.08 -15.52 7.40
CA ALA A 151 -17.13 -14.45 7.71
C ALA A 151 -15.66 -14.87 7.45
N ALA A 152 -15.33 -16.16 7.56
CA ALA A 152 -14.04 -16.68 7.11
C ALA A 152 -13.92 -16.64 5.57
N GLY A 153 -15.02 -16.93 4.85
CA GLY A 153 -15.14 -16.73 3.40
C GLY A 153 -14.87 -15.28 2.97
N GLU A 154 -15.46 -14.29 3.65
CA GLU A 154 -15.18 -12.86 3.36
C GLU A 154 -13.71 -12.49 3.57
N VAL A 155 -13.05 -13.03 4.61
CA VAL A 155 -11.61 -12.84 4.84
C VAL A 155 -10.78 -13.49 3.73
N VAL A 156 -11.22 -14.63 3.19
CA VAL A 156 -10.59 -15.33 2.06
C VAL A 156 -10.80 -14.58 0.74
N ASP A 157 -12.01 -14.09 0.45
CA ASP A 157 -12.28 -13.25 -0.73
C ASP A 157 -11.46 -11.95 -0.67
N GLY A 158 -11.22 -11.42 0.54
CA GLY A 158 -10.28 -10.32 0.79
C GLY A 158 -8.81 -10.69 0.52
N LEU A 159 -8.38 -11.91 0.85
CA LEU A 159 -7.04 -12.42 0.53
C LEU A 159 -6.85 -12.68 -0.98
N GLU A 160 -7.91 -13.11 -1.68
CA GLU A 160 -7.94 -13.26 -3.13
C GLU A 160 -7.93 -11.91 -3.85
N THR A 161 -8.65 -10.92 -3.32
CA THR A 161 -8.61 -9.52 -3.78
C THR A 161 -7.23 -8.90 -3.61
N ALA A 162 -6.56 -9.17 -2.48
CA ALA A 162 -5.18 -8.78 -2.22
C ALA A 162 -4.13 -9.66 -2.95
N ARG A 163 -4.58 -10.73 -3.62
CA ARG A 163 -3.77 -11.74 -4.33
C ARG A 163 -2.68 -12.43 -3.49
N TRP A 164 -2.84 -12.49 -2.18
CA TRP A 164 -1.98 -13.30 -1.31
C TRP A 164 -2.42 -14.78 -1.26
N VAL A 165 -3.64 -15.07 -1.70
CA VAL A 165 -4.17 -16.44 -1.89
C VAL A 165 -4.93 -16.51 -3.23
N ALA A 166 -4.87 -17.64 -3.93
CA ALA A 166 -5.81 -17.98 -5.00
C ALA A 166 -6.76 -19.10 -4.54
N VAL A 167 -8.06 -18.96 -4.81
CA VAL A 167 -9.11 -19.90 -4.40
C VAL A 167 -9.56 -20.72 -5.59
N GLN A 168 -9.03 -21.94 -5.72
CA GLN A 168 -9.50 -22.89 -6.72
C GLN A 168 -10.84 -23.51 -6.25
N ARG A 169 -11.93 -22.79 -6.49
CA ARG A 169 -13.29 -23.15 -6.05
C ARG A 169 -13.68 -24.51 -6.65
N ARG A 170 -14.07 -25.45 -5.78
CA ARG A 170 -14.39 -26.87 -6.08
C ARG A 170 -13.29 -27.75 -6.70
N ALA A 171 -12.02 -27.30 -6.71
CA ALA A 171 -10.90 -28.09 -7.26
C ALA A 171 -10.22 -29.05 -6.25
N GLY A 172 -10.63 -29.02 -4.99
CA GLY A 172 -10.16 -29.93 -3.94
C GLY A 172 -10.87 -31.29 -3.97
N ALA A 173 -10.31 -32.26 -3.24
CA ALA A 173 -10.95 -33.57 -3.04
C ALA A 173 -12.38 -33.41 -2.52
N GLN A 174 -13.30 -34.26 -3.00
CA GLN A 174 -14.75 -34.18 -2.71
C GLN A 174 -15.42 -32.85 -3.15
N GLY A 175 -14.83 -32.11 -4.10
CA GLY A 175 -15.39 -30.83 -4.57
C GLY A 175 -15.22 -29.67 -3.59
N ARG A 176 -14.29 -29.80 -2.63
CA ARG A 176 -13.91 -28.73 -1.68
C ARG A 176 -13.16 -27.61 -2.40
N HIS A 177 -13.02 -26.47 -1.74
CA HIS A 177 -12.16 -25.39 -2.20
C HIS A 177 -10.70 -25.80 -1.99
N ARG A 178 -9.81 -25.44 -2.93
CA ARG A 178 -8.36 -25.58 -2.76
C ARG A 178 -7.72 -24.20 -2.74
N PHE A 179 -7.19 -23.84 -1.58
CA PHE A 179 -6.45 -22.60 -1.39
C PHE A 179 -4.99 -22.77 -1.81
N VAL A 180 -4.42 -21.75 -2.45
CA VAL A 180 -3.00 -21.68 -2.81
C VAL A 180 -2.46 -20.36 -2.29
N ALA A 181 -1.62 -20.39 -1.25
CA ALA A 181 -0.90 -19.21 -0.79
C ALA A 181 0.20 -18.81 -1.78
N HIS A 182 0.55 -17.53 -1.82
CA HIS A 182 1.63 -16.99 -2.64
C HIS A 182 2.70 -16.33 -1.76
N ASP A 183 3.98 -16.60 -2.05
CA ASP A 183 5.11 -16.00 -1.32
C ASP A 183 5.35 -14.53 -1.70
N ILE A 184 4.87 -14.12 -2.87
CA ILE A 184 4.88 -12.75 -3.41
C ILE A 184 3.52 -12.52 -4.08
N ALA A 185 2.82 -11.43 -3.73
CA ALA A 185 1.56 -11.07 -4.36
C ALA A 185 1.72 -10.85 -5.89
N PRO A 186 1.01 -11.59 -6.76
CA PRO A 186 1.11 -11.44 -8.21
C PRO A 186 0.77 -10.02 -8.69
N THR A 187 1.75 -9.36 -9.30
CA THR A 187 1.52 -8.10 -10.03
C THR A 187 0.56 -8.38 -11.19
N GLY A 188 -0.54 -7.62 -11.24
CA GLY A 188 -1.73 -8.04 -11.98
C GLY A 188 -1.57 -8.03 -13.50
N ALA A 189 -1.86 -9.16 -14.14
CA ALA A 189 -2.31 -9.15 -15.52
C ALA A 189 -3.66 -8.42 -15.60
N PRO A 190 -3.89 -7.57 -16.62
CA PRO A 190 -5.17 -6.88 -16.78
C PRO A 190 -6.27 -7.88 -17.15
N ALA A 191 -7.45 -7.74 -16.51
CA ALA A 191 -8.64 -8.50 -16.90
C ALA A 191 -9.07 -8.11 -18.32
N LEU A 192 -9.48 -9.10 -19.12
CA LEU A 192 -10.07 -8.87 -20.44
C LEU A 192 -11.51 -8.37 -20.23
N GLY A 193 -11.87 -7.29 -20.92
CA GLY A 193 -13.07 -6.50 -20.62
C GLY A 193 -14.34 -6.92 -21.37
N GLU A 194 -15.45 -6.30 -20.97
CA GLU A 194 -16.71 -6.26 -21.73
C GLU A 194 -16.78 -4.94 -22.55
N PRO A 195 -17.47 -4.93 -23.71
CA PRO A 195 -17.51 -3.77 -24.61
C PRO A 195 -18.64 -2.78 -24.30
N VAL A 196 -18.39 -1.48 -24.49
CA VAL A 196 -19.39 -0.39 -24.53
C VAL A 196 -19.07 0.53 -25.73
N ALA A 197 -20.08 1.18 -26.30
CA ALA A 197 -20.03 1.88 -27.59
C ALA A 197 -19.69 3.39 -27.52
N ASP A 198 -19.55 4.01 -28.71
CA ASP A 198 -18.98 5.35 -28.96
C ASP A 198 -19.82 6.57 -28.54
N ALA A 199 -19.12 7.67 -28.19
CA ALA A 199 -19.33 9.09 -28.60
C ALA A 199 -18.57 10.02 -27.61
N ALA A 200 -17.52 10.78 -27.93
CA ALA A 200 -17.33 11.89 -28.89
C ALA A 200 -17.42 13.31 -28.26
N SER A 201 -16.27 14.02 -28.25
CA SER A 201 -16.11 15.49 -28.46
C SER A 201 -16.68 16.50 -27.42
N GLU A 202 -16.16 17.73 -27.24
CA GLU A 202 -15.01 18.46 -27.84
C GLU A 202 -14.51 19.62 -26.93
N ALA A 203 -13.22 19.99 -27.10
CA ALA A 203 -12.60 21.35 -27.10
C ALA A 203 -12.36 22.21 -25.83
N ASP A 204 -11.07 22.53 -25.59
CA ASP A 204 -10.39 23.87 -25.50
C ASP A 204 -10.94 24.99 -24.54
N GLN A 205 -10.17 25.99 -24.04
CA GLN A 205 -8.88 26.58 -24.46
C GLN A 205 -8.13 27.39 -23.33
N GLU A 206 -6.81 27.59 -23.49
CA GLU A 206 -5.81 28.56 -22.90
C GLU A 206 -6.18 29.56 -21.76
N CYS A 207 -5.47 29.68 -20.60
CA CYS A 207 -4.13 30.30 -20.29
C CYS A 207 -4.11 31.86 -20.21
N PRO A 208 -3.11 32.60 -19.62
CA PRO A 208 -1.81 32.21 -18.99
C PRO A 208 -1.31 32.95 -17.67
N GLN A 209 -0.35 32.32 -16.95
CA GLN A 209 0.93 32.82 -16.32
C GLN A 209 1.07 33.79 -15.09
N GLU A 210 1.90 33.31 -14.12
CA GLU A 210 3.09 33.94 -13.44
C GLU A 210 2.98 34.96 -12.25
N PRO A 211 4.05 35.17 -11.41
CA PRO A 211 5.20 34.28 -11.04
C PRO A 211 5.64 34.30 -9.53
N VAL A 212 6.62 33.43 -9.15
CA VAL A 212 7.54 33.40 -7.95
C VAL A 212 6.94 33.35 -6.52
N ASP A 213 7.58 32.82 -5.45
CA ASP A 213 8.96 32.27 -5.23
C ASP A 213 9.00 31.11 -4.18
N ALA A 214 10.19 30.54 -3.91
CA ALA A 214 10.43 29.22 -3.28
C ALA A 214 10.33 29.07 -1.73
N VAL A 215 10.24 27.81 -1.21
CA VAL A 215 11.18 27.15 -0.24
C VAL A 215 10.66 25.81 0.37
N ALA A 216 11.48 24.74 0.21
CA ALA A 216 11.75 23.52 1.03
C ALA A 216 10.69 22.64 1.77
N GLU A 217 10.67 21.36 1.36
CA GLU A 217 10.64 20.08 2.15
C GLU A 217 9.43 19.57 2.96
N GLY A 218 9.15 18.24 2.83
CA GLY A 218 8.34 17.46 3.80
C GLY A 218 7.56 16.26 3.24
N SER A 219 8.22 15.15 2.86
CA SER A 219 7.53 13.98 2.27
C SER A 219 6.93 13.01 3.32
N GLY A 220 5.78 12.40 3.03
CA GLY A 220 5.07 11.49 3.95
C GLY A 220 4.23 10.39 3.26
N SER A 221 4.18 9.21 3.89
CA SER A 221 3.54 8.00 3.34
C SER A 221 2.04 7.89 3.68
N SER A 222 1.30 7.08 2.91
CA SER A 222 -0.14 6.82 3.06
C SER A 222 -0.45 5.77 4.14
N LEU A 223 -1.47 6.02 4.97
CA LEU A 223 -1.99 5.03 5.92
C LEU A 223 -2.90 3.98 5.27
N VAL A 224 -2.81 2.74 5.79
CA VAL A 224 -3.81 1.68 5.60
C VAL A 224 -4.92 1.85 6.66
N GLY A 225 -6.15 1.43 6.36
CA GLY A 225 -7.29 1.63 7.25
C GLY A 225 -7.43 0.55 8.32
N GLU A 226 -7.40 0.93 9.61
CA GLU A 226 -7.68 0.05 10.75
C GLU A 226 -9.19 -0.29 10.90
N GLY A 227 -9.76 -0.95 9.89
CA GLY A 227 -10.98 -1.76 10.03
C GLY A 227 -12.32 -1.04 9.83
N SER A 228 -13.08 -1.53 8.84
CA SER A 228 -14.55 -1.49 8.79
C SER A 228 -15.02 -2.78 8.13
N GLY A 229 -15.79 -3.60 8.85
CA GLY A 229 -16.43 -4.80 8.29
C GLY A 229 -17.70 -4.46 7.49
N PRO A 230 -18.16 -5.34 6.58
CA PRO A 230 -19.37 -5.12 5.78
C PRO A 230 -20.66 -5.22 6.61
N LEU A 231 -21.76 -4.74 6.01
CA LEU A 231 -23.06 -4.51 6.66
C LEU A 231 -23.92 -5.78 6.78
N VAL A 232 -23.54 -6.74 7.63
CA VAL A 232 -24.36 -7.94 7.91
C VAL A 232 -24.49 -8.24 9.40
N GLY A 233 -25.33 -7.47 10.11
CA GLY A 233 -25.95 -7.83 11.39
C GLY A 233 -25.06 -8.04 12.63
N GLU A 234 -23.76 -8.26 12.47
CA GLU A 234 -22.82 -8.43 13.57
C GLU A 234 -22.36 -7.07 14.12
N GLY A 235 -22.31 -6.96 15.45
CA GLY A 235 -22.18 -5.66 16.13
C GLY A 235 -20.95 -4.85 15.72
N SER A 236 -21.16 -3.54 15.51
CA SER A 236 -20.14 -2.56 15.10
C SER A 236 -18.82 -2.74 15.86
N LEU A 237 -17.72 -2.96 15.13
CA LEU A 237 -16.37 -3.16 15.69
C LEU A 237 -15.68 -1.85 16.11
N ALA A 238 -16.40 -0.73 16.10
CA ALA A 238 -15.95 0.51 16.72
C ALA A 238 -15.91 0.36 18.24
N ASN A 239 -14.72 0.25 18.82
CA ASN A 239 -14.53 0.45 20.26
C ASN A 239 -14.92 1.90 20.60
N GLU A 240 -15.56 2.12 21.75
CA GLU A 240 -15.87 3.46 22.22
C GLU A 240 -14.57 4.27 22.39
N GLU A 241 -14.55 5.51 21.87
CA GLU A 241 -13.42 6.40 22.07
C GLU A 241 -13.28 6.74 23.56
N SER A 242 -12.17 6.35 24.17
CA SER A 242 -11.84 6.79 25.53
C SER A 242 -11.76 8.32 25.56
N PRO A 243 -12.41 8.99 26.53
CA PRO A 243 -12.49 10.45 26.54
C PRO A 243 -11.11 11.09 26.64
N ARG A 244 -10.94 12.24 25.98
CA ARG A 244 -9.72 13.04 26.08
C ARG A 244 -9.52 13.51 27.51
N THR A 245 -8.32 13.28 28.05
CA THR A 245 -7.78 14.08 29.15
C THR A 245 -6.98 15.25 28.57
N ASP A 246 -7.67 16.20 27.96
CA ASP A 246 -7.14 17.54 27.80
C ASP A 246 -7.24 18.22 29.19
N SER A 247 -6.12 18.66 29.76
CA SER A 247 -6.08 19.48 30.97
C SER A 247 -5.10 20.64 30.74
N PRO A 248 -5.51 21.89 30.93
CA PRO A 248 -4.73 23.05 30.51
C PRO A 248 -3.68 23.48 31.56
N ASP A 249 -2.81 24.38 31.10
CA ASP A 249 -1.98 25.32 31.85
C ASP A 249 -1.04 24.79 32.94
N ASP A 250 0.26 24.88 32.64
CA ASP A 250 1.16 25.60 33.55
C ASP A 250 2.13 26.45 32.72
N GLY A 251 2.06 27.77 32.88
CA GLY A 251 2.54 28.74 31.89
C GLY A 251 3.57 29.73 32.41
N GLY A 252 4.85 29.44 32.20
CA GLY A 252 5.93 30.44 32.16
C GLY A 252 6.62 30.79 33.48
N ALA A 253 7.87 30.37 33.60
CA ALA A 253 8.88 31.03 34.42
C ALA A 253 10.22 31.05 33.65
N PHE A 254 10.97 32.14 33.76
CA PHE A 254 12.22 32.34 33.02
C PHE A 254 13.46 31.85 33.80
N PHE A 255 14.49 31.46 33.06
CA PHE A 255 15.89 31.31 33.52
C PHE A 255 16.42 32.62 34.19
N PRO A 256 17.47 32.62 35.06
CA PRO A 256 18.75 31.94 34.78
C PRO A 256 19.71 31.47 35.93
N SER A 257 20.70 30.67 35.50
CA SER A 257 22.12 30.61 35.89
C SER A 257 22.64 30.66 37.35
N ALA A 258 23.21 29.54 37.81
CA ALA A 258 24.51 29.40 38.50
C ALA A 258 24.97 27.92 38.33
N ALA A 259 26.17 27.57 37.84
CA ALA A 259 27.55 27.83 38.31
C ALA A 259 27.92 27.04 39.59
N GLY A 260 28.88 26.10 39.48
CA GLY A 260 29.33 25.25 40.59
C GLY A 260 30.11 23.99 40.15
N GLU A 261 31.40 24.15 39.86
CA GLU A 261 32.34 23.03 39.62
C GLU A 261 32.96 22.55 40.94
N VAL A 262 33.04 21.23 41.18
CA VAL A 262 34.09 20.61 42.03
C VAL A 262 34.39 19.19 41.51
N PRO A 263 35.64 18.85 41.15
CA PRO A 263 36.10 17.48 40.92
C PRO A 263 36.86 16.90 42.14
N VAL A 264 36.91 15.57 42.30
CA VAL A 264 38.05 14.87 42.96
C VAL A 264 38.05 13.34 42.67
N VAL A 265 39.10 12.91 41.97
CA VAL A 265 39.98 11.70 42.12
C VAL A 265 39.40 10.29 42.38
N GLU A 266 39.97 9.31 41.67
CA GLU A 266 39.79 7.85 41.82
C GLU A 266 40.76 7.19 42.83
N ALA A 267 40.32 6.12 43.51
CA ALA A 267 41.13 4.99 44.01
C ALA A 267 40.19 3.93 44.65
N VAL A 268 40.42 2.62 44.70
CA VAL A 268 41.09 1.58 43.89
C VAL A 268 40.96 0.28 44.73
N GLU A 269 40.71 -0.85 44.07
CA GLU A 269 40.84 -2.26 44.54
C GLU A 269 39.97 -2.87 45.67
N ASN A 270 39.53 -4.11 45.37
CA ASN A 270 38.95 -5.13 46.27
C ASN A 270 40.10 -6.00 46.86
N PRO A 271 39.96 -6.71 48.00
CA PRO A 271 39.45 -8.11 47.93
C PRO A 271 38.75 -8.72 49.16
N ALA A 272 37.90 -9.72 48.85
CA ALA A 272 37.68 -11.01 49.54
C ALA A 272 36.92 -11.16 50.89
N ASP A 273 36.02 -12.16 50.87
CA ASP A 273 35.62 -13.12 51.92
C ASP A 273 35.19 -12.70 53.34
N ALA A 274 33.89 -12.87 53.62
CA ALA A 274 33.39 -13.49 54.87
C ALA A 274 31.99 -14.11 54.68
N LYS A 275 31.55 -15.00 55.60
CA LYS A 275 30.30 -15.78 55.48
C LYS A 275 29.23 -15.43 56.53
N ALA A 276 27.99 -15.36 56.06
CA ALA A 276 26.76 -15.94 56.65
C ALA A 276 26.10 -15.38 57.93
N ARG A 277 24.75 -15.46 57.94
CA ARG A 277 23.79 -15.47 59.08
C ARG A 277 23.60 -14.13 59.85
N THR A 278 22.49 -13.82 60.53
CA THR A 278 21.05 -14.27 60.51
C THR A 278 20.22 -13.25 61.32
N ASN A 279 18.94 -13.05 60.95
CA ASN A 279 17.78 -12.65 61.78
C ASN A 279 17.84 -11.43 62.75
N ALA A 280 16.72 -10.68 62.79
CA ALA A 280 16.21 -9.89 63.94
C ALA A 280 17.04 -8.66 64.39
N GLU A 281 16.50 -7.63 65.07
CA GLU A 281 15.11 -7.16 65.32
C GLU A 281 15.12 -5.69 65.80
N GLY A 282 13.99 -4.98 65.67
CA GLY A 282 13.64 -3.81 66.53
C GLY A 282 14.11 -2.41 66.11
N GLY A 283 13.50 -1.38 66.72
CA GLY A 283 13.85 0.06 66.57
C GLY A 283 12.99 0.83 65.55
N LEU A 284 11.67 0.95 65.68
CA LEU A 284 10.92 1.85 66.61
C LEU A 284 11.25 3.36 66.50
N ALA A 285 10.34 4.14 65.86
CA ALA A 285 9.78 5.44 66.33
C ALA A 285 9.22 6.31 65.16
N LEU A 286 8.21 7.19 65.31
CA LEU A 286 7.10 7.29 66.29
C LEU A 286 5.96 8.18 65.70
N ARG A 287 4.71 7.76 65.93
CA ARG A 287 3.41 8.49 66.04
C ARG A 287 3.22 9.92 65.49
N ALA A 288 2.14 10.10 64.72
CA ALA A 288 0.83 10.58 65.20
C ALA A 288 -0.26 10.06 64.22
N ASP A 289 -1.47 9.59 64.57
CA ASP A 289 -2.49 9.98 65.57
C ASP A 289 -3.09 11.39 65.25
N GLU A 290 -4.39 11.68 65.21
CA GLU A 290 -5.67 10.93 65.19
C GLU A 290 -6.75 11.88 64.54
N GLN A 291 -8.07 11.64 64.37
CA GLN A 291 -9.02 10.65 64.90
C GLN A 291 -10.23 10.40 63.92
N SER A 292 -10.86 9.24 64.08
CA SER A 292 -12.28 8.82 63.93
C SER A 292 -13.40 9.89 63.74
N GLN A 293 -14.59 9.61 63.14
CA GLN A 293 -15.56 8.56 63.52
C GLN A 293 -16.64 8.18 62.47
N LEU A 294 -17.17 6.95 62.62
CA LEU A 294 -18.55 6.43 62.38
C LEU A 294 -19.23 6.50 60.99
N SER A 295 -19.64 5.30 60.52
CA SER A 295 -20.65 5.07 59.47
C SER A 295 -22.09 5.19 60.00
N PRO A 296 -23.10 5.32 59.11
CA PRO A 296 -24.21 4.38 59.18
C PRO A 296 -24.82 3.91 57.83
N SER A 297 -25.25 2.65 57.83
CA SER A 297 -26.44 2.03 57.21
C SER A 297 -26.97 2.41 55.80
N LYS A 298 -27.30 1.35 55.04
CA LYS A 298 -28.01 1.36 53.73
C LYS A 298 -29.46 1.85 53.85
N PRO A 299 -30.12 2.18 52.71
CA PRO A 299 -31.16 1.26 52.25
C PRO A 299 -31.08 0.87 50.75
N ASN A 300 -31.93 -0.10 50.38
CA ASN A 300 -32.04 -0.72 49.06
C ASN A 300 -33.08 -0.01 48.17
N ARG A 301 -32.86 0.15 46.85
CA ARG A 301 -33.95 0.52 45.92
C ARG A 301 -33.84 0.03 44.47
N GLU A 302 -34.68 -0.97 44.18
CA GLU A 302 -35.55 -1.17 42.99
C GLU A 302 -35.07 -0.96 41.55
N LYS A 303 -35.45 -1.94 40.71
CA LYS A 303 -35.41 -1.96 39.23
C LYS A 303 -36.04 -0.72 38.60
N ARG A 304 -35.45 -0.21 37.51
CA ARG A 304 -36.21 0.39 36.39
C ARG A 304 -35.68 -0.10 35.04
N SER A 305 -36.61 -0.21 34.10
CA SER A 305 -36.39 -0.53 32.68
C SER A 305 -36.55 0.73 31.82
N SER A 306 -36.49 0.54 30.50
CA SER A 306 -36.35 1.56 29.45
C SER A 306 -34.95 2.23 29.40
N GLY A 307 -34.46 2.68 28.25
CA GLY A 307 -35.06 2.64 26.91
C GLY A 307 -34.99 4.00 26.22
N GLY A 308 -33.80 4.37 25.75
CA GLY A 308 -33.56 5.62 25.04
C GLY A 308 -32.32 5.51 24.16
N GLY A 309 -32.52 5.51 22.83
CA GLY A 309 -31.41 5.65 21.89
C GLY A 309 -30.95 7.11 21.88
N SER A 310 -29.74 7.38 22.38
CA SER A 310 -29.21 8.74 22.42
C SER A 310 -28.93 9.24 20.99
N PRO A 311 -29.49 10.38 20.55
CA PRO A 311 -29.21 10.91 19.22
C PRO A 311 -27.74 11.31 19.14
N ARG A 312 -27.06 10.93 18.04
CA ARG A 312 -25.65 11.27 17.83
C ARG A 312 -25.47 12.79 17.85
N SER A 313 -24.54 13.25 18.68
CA SER A 313 -24.20 14.67 18.77
C SER A 313 -23.74 15.20 17.41
N SER A 314 -24.47 16.17 16.87
CA SER A 314 -24.05 16.93 15.69
C SER A 314 -22.83 17.77 16.06
N TYR A 315 -21.75 17.68 15.28
CA TYR A 315 -20.52 18.40 15.53
C TYR A 315 -20.72 19.93 15.47
N THR A 316 -20.73 20.59 16.64
CA THR A 316 -20.94 22.04 16.79
C THR A 316 -19.66 22.88 16.63
N GLY A 317 -18.62 22.35 15.97
CA GLY A 317 -17.45 23.15 15.62
C GLY A 317 -17.71 24.08 14.43
N PRO A 318 -16.86 25.11 14.21
CA PRO A 318 -16.98 25.98 13.04
C PRO A 318 -16.89 25.17 11.75
N GLN A 319 -17.67 25.57 10.74
CA GLN A 319 -17.67 24.92 9.44
C GLN A 319 -16.27 25.05 8.81
N LEU A 320 -15.57 23.92 8.66
CA LEU A 320 -14.22 23.86 8.10
C LEU A 320 -14.27 24.09 6.58
N SER A 321 -14.29 25.36 6.18
CA SER A 321 -14.10 25.78 4.79
C SER A 321 -12.72 25.33 4.28
N MET A 322 -12.66 24.89 3.02
CA MET A 322 -11.38 24.72 2.34
C MET A 322 -10.69 26.07 2.20
N SER A 323 -9.36 26.11 2.33
CA SER A 323 -8.63 27.35 2.03
C SER A 323 -8.72 27.66 0.52
N PRO A 324 -8.75 28.94 0.11
CA PRO A 324 -8.86 29.30 -1.32
C PRO A 324 -7.79 28.65 -2.19
N ARG A 325 -6.54 28.53 -1.69
CA ARG A 325 -5.44 27.86 -2.41
C ARG A 325 -5.67 26.36 -2.61
N ILE A 326 -6.23 25.66 -1.62
CA ILE A 326 -6.62 24.24 -1.76
C ILE A 326 -7.77 24.12 -2.77
N TYR A 327 -8.73 25.03 -2.73
CA TYR A 327 -9.86 25.04 -3.65
C TYR A 327 -9.41 25.28 -5.11
N ALA A 328 -8.53 26.24 -5.36
CA ALA A 328 -7.98 26.50 -6.70
C ALA A 328 -7.20 25.31 -7.29
N VAL A 329 -6.41 24.60 -6.49
CA VAL A 329 -5.74 23.36 -6.93
C VAL A 329 -6.75 22.28 -7.35
N LEU A 330 -7.93 22.23 -6.71
CA LEU A 330 -8.99 21.28 -7.00
C LEU A 330 -9.93 21.70 -8.15
N GLU A 331 -9.71 22.85 -8.80
CA GLU A 331 -10.57 23.36 -9.88
C GLU A 331 -10.90 22.34 -10.99
N PRO A 332 -9.94 21.58 -11.57
CA PRO A 332 -10.21 20.62 -12.65
C PRO A 332 -11.17 19.49 -12.24
N VAL A 333 -11.41 19.37 -10.94
CA VAL A 333 -12.19 18.31 -10.29
C VAL A 333 -13.25 18.87 -9.33
N HIS A 334 -13.60 20.16 -9.39
CA HIS A 334 -14.68 20.75 -8.57
C HIS A 334 -16.02 20.03 -8.76
N TRP A 335 -16.34 19.64 -9.99
CA TRP A 335 -17.57 18.89 -10.29
C TRP A 335 -17.56 17.47 -9.69
N LEU A 336 -16.39 16.86 -9.54
CA LEU A 336 -16.21 15.60 -8.80
C LEU A 336 -16.32 15.82 -7.29
N LEU A 337 -15.73 16.92 -6.79
CA LEU A 337 -15.80 17.30 -5.38
C LEU A 337 -17.24 17.56 -4.95
N ALA A 338 -18.04 18.23 -5.77
CA ALA A 338 -19.49 18.44 -5.56
C ALA A 338 -20.31 17.12 -5.56
N ARG A 339 -19.73 16.00 -6.00
CA ARG A 339 -20.32 14.65 -5.89
C ARG A 339 -19.79 13.86 -4.67
N VAL A 340 -18.88 14.42 -3.87
CA VAL A 340 -18.38 13.81 -2.62
C VAL A 340 -19.38 14.07 -1.49
N ASN A 341 -20.45 13.29 -1.46
CA ASN A 341 -21.55 13.39 -0.48
C ASN A 341 -21.15 13.10 1.00
N ASN A 342 -19.86 13.15 1.35
CA ASN A 342 -19.35 12.86 2.68
C ASN A 342 -18.31 13.93 3.11
N PRO A 343 -18.70 14.86 4.01
CA PRO A 343 -17.79 15.91 4.50
C PRO A 343 -16.52 15.43 5.21
N PHE A 344 -16.46 14.17 5.66
CA PHE A 344 -15.19 13.60 6.14
C PHE A 344 -14.19 13.42 4.98
N VAL A 345 -14.67 12.96 3.83
CA VAL A 345 -13.85 12.69 2.64
C VAL A 345 -13.43 14.00 1.98
N GLU A 346 -14.32 15.00 1.90
CA GLU A 346 -13.95 16.38 1.50
C GLU A 346 -12.81 16.94 2.36
N ARG A 347 -12.91 16.80 3.69
CA ARG A 347 -11.84 17.21 4.62
C ARG A 347 -10.56 16.38 4.46
N GLN A 348 -10.66 15.11 4.08
CA GLN A 348 -9.50 14.28 3.80
C GLN A 348 -8.80 14.70 2.50
N ILE A 349 -9.56 15.03 1.44
CA ILE A 349 -9.06 15.63 0.20
C ILE A 349 -8.36 16.97 0.49
N ALA A 350 -9.01 17.85 1.24
CA ALA A 350 -8.43 19.14 1.65
C ALA A 350 -7.10 18.97 2.40
N ARG A 351 -7.05 18.05 3.38
CA ARG A 351 -5.84 17.75 4.15
C ARG A 351 -4.72 17.16 3.30
N GLU A 352 -5.04 16.36 2.29
CA GLU A 352 -4.03 15.75 1.42
C GLU A 352 -3.44 16.75 0.42
N VAL A 353 -4.27 17.59 -0.21
CA VAL A 353 -3.79 18.73 -1.02
C VAL A 353 -2.95 19.68 -0.16
N GLY A 354 -3.46 20.04 1.04
CA GLY A 354 -2.74 20.88 1.99
C GLY A 354 -1.41 20.30 2.45
N ARG A 355 -1.31 18.97 2.65
CA ARG A 355 -0.06 18.28 2.99
C ARG A 355 0.95 18.38 1.85
N GLN A 356 0.53 18.15 0.61
CA GLN A 356 1.46 18.18 -0.53
C GLN A 356 1.96 19.60 -0.81
N LEU A 357 1.07 20.61 -0.73
CA LEU A 357 1.46 22.03 -0.76
C LEU A 357 2.44 22.38 0.37
N ALA A 358 2.21 21.90 1.60
CA ALA A 358 3.07 22.16 2.74
C ALA A 358 4.43 21.44 2.66
N GLY A 359 4.52 20.29 1.98
CA GLY A 359 5.77 19.58 1.70
C GLY A 359 6.58 20.14 0.53
N GLY A 360 6.30 21.39 0.11
CA GLY A 360 7.00 22.07 -0.98
C GLY A 360 6.56 21.67 -2.40
N MET A 361 5.42 21.01 -2.57
CA MET A 361 4.88 20.75 -3.91
C MET A 361 4.16 21.98 -4.45
N ASP A 362 4.49 22.36 -5.68
CA ASP A 362 3.84 23.46 -6.37
C ASP A 362 2.34 23.21 -6.64
N ALA A 363 1.57 24.31 -6.65
CA ALA A 363 0.13 24.33 -6.83
C ALA A 363 -0.29 24.11 -8.29
N GLU A 364 0.39 24.74 -9.26
CA GLU A 364 0.12 24.55 -10.69
C GLU A 364 0.44 23.11 -11.10
N ARG A 365 1.53 22.56 -10.58
CA ARG A 365 1.93 21.15 -10.75
C ARG A 365 0.90 20.17 -10.19
N LEU A 366 0.30 20.47 -9.04
CA LEU A 366 -0.80 19.67 -8.47
C LEU A 366 -2.08 19.79 -9.31
N HIS A 367 -2.44 20.99 -9.75
CA HIS A 367 -3.56 21.25 -10.64
C HIS A 367 -3.37 20.46 -11.95
N HIS A 368 -2.22 20.58 -12.62
CA HIS A 368 -1.89 19.84 -13.84
C HIS A 368 -1.90 18.32 -13.63
N ARG A 369 -1.40 17.81 -12.50
CA ARG A 369 -1.52 16.38 -12.16
C ARG A 369 -3.00 15.94 -12.15
N LEU A 370 -3.88 16.74 -11.58
CA LEU A 370 -5.33 16.48 -11.57
C LEU A 370 -5.90 16.57 -12.99
N THR A 371 -5.65 17.64 -13.74
CA THR A 371 -6.10 17.83 -15.13
C THR A 371 -5.66 16.70 -16.05
N ALA A 372 -4.38 16.34 -16.06
CA ALA A 372 -3.83 15.31 -16.94
C ALA A 372 -4.31 13.89 -16.62
N ARG A 373 -4.72 13.63 -15.36
CA ARG A 373 -5.34 12.35 -14.96
C ARG A 373 -6.84 12.34 -15.20
N PHE A 374 -7.49 13.49 -15.02
CA PHE A 374 -8.90 13.66 -15.30
C PHE A 374 -9.19 13.54 -16.81
N ALA A 375 -8.41 14.20 -17.66
CA ALA A 375 -8.47 14.06 -19.12
C ALA A 375 -8.18 12.62 -19.63
N ARG A 376 -7.60 11.75 -18.79
CA ARG A 376 -7.33 10.33 -19.09
C ARG A 376 -8.34 9.36 -18.46
N THR A 377 -9.31 9.82 -17.67
CA THR A 377 -10.31 8.98 -17.00
C THR A 377 -11.70 9.48 -17.32
N SER A 378 -12.58 8.66 -17.93
CA SER A 378 -13.90 9.19 -18.28
C SER A 378 -14.72 9.55 -17.00
N PRO A 379 -15.50 10.65 -17.02
CA PRO A 379 -16.38 11.05 -15.93
C PRO A 379 -17.31 9.95 -15.38
N SER A 380 -17.66 8.97 -16.23
CA SER A 380 -18.53 7.83 -15.97
C SER A 380 -17.82 6.62 -15.36
N GLU A 381 -16.52 6.43 -15.60
CA GLU A 381 -15.69 5.43 -14.88
C GLU A 381 -15.56 5.76 -13.38
N ILE A 382 -15.63 7.04 -13.03
CA ILE A 382 -15.47 7.55 -11.66
C ILE A 382 -16.75 7.30 -10.84
N ARG A 383 -16.91 6.04 -10.39
CA ARG A 383 -17.99 5.57 -9.51
C ARG A 383 -17.94 6.18 -8.10
N ASP A 384 -16.73 6.39 -7.58
CA ASP A 384 -16.47 7.00 -6.27
C ASP A 384 -15.48 8.17 -6.46
N PRO A 385 -15.98 9.42 -6.55
CA PRO A 385 -15.15 10.60 -6.71
C PRO A 385 -14.13 10.80 -5.58
N GLY A 386 -14.51 10.48 -4.34
CA GLY A 386 -13.65 10.68 -3.17
C GLY A 386 -12.47 9.71 -3.14
N ARG A 387 -12.76 8.42 -3.40
CA ARG A 387 -11.72 7.39 -3.52
C ARG A 387 -10.87 7.57 -4.77
N TRP A 388 -11.42 8.05 -5.89
CA TRP A 388 -10.61 8.39 -7.07
C TRP A 388 -9.68 9.57 -6.79
N LEU A 389 -10.17 10.65 -6.15
CA LEU A 389 -9.31 11.79 -5.80
C LEU A 389 -8.16 11.38 -4.86
N LEU A 390 -8.48 10.71 -3.74
CA LEU A 390 -7.50 10.31 -2.73
C LEU A 390 -6.59 9.14 -3.18
N GLY A 391 -7.11 8.21 -3.98
CA GLY A 391 -6.40 6.97 -4.35
C GLY A 391 -5.80 6.95 -5.75
N VAL A 392 -6.24 7.83 -6.66
CA VAL A 392 -5.81 7.81 -8.07
C VAL A 392 -5.31 9.18 -8.54
N ALA A 393 -5.97 10.28 -8.16
CA ALA A 393 -5.71 11.61 -8.74
C ALA A 393 -4.62 12.42 -7.98
N LEU A 394 -4.62 12.37 -6.64
CA LEU A 394 -3.64 13.09 -5.81
C LEU A 394 -2.29 12.37 -5.60
N PRO A 395 -2.21 11.04 -5.35
CA PRO A 395 -0.94 10.36 -5.06
C PRO A 395 0.05 10.46 -6.22
N ARG A 396 1.35 10.62 -5.97
CA ARG A 396 2.33 10.70 -7.06
C ARG A 396 2.63 9.31 -7.65
N TRP A 397 2.42 9.12 -8.96
CA TRP A 397 2.77 7.92 -9.71
C TRP A 397 3.82 8.24 -10.77
N GLY A 398 4.63 7.25 -11.18
CA GLY A 398 5.60 7.39 -12.29
C GLY A 398 6.90 6.62 -12.05
N CYS A 399 7.92 6.91 -12.86
CA CYS A 399 9.27 6.31 -12.79
C CYS A 399 10.19 6.95 -11.72
N GLY A 400 9.64 7.67 -10.74
CA GLY A 400 10.40 8.36 -9.70
C GLY A 400 11.00 9.71 -10.11
N ASN A 401 11.56 9.83 -11.32
CA ASN A 401 12.18 11.06 -11.91
C ASN A 401 11.39 12.32 -11.51
N LEU A 402 12.06 13.33 -10.95
CA LEU A 402 11.43 14.51 -10.35
C LEU A 402 10.55 15.34 -11.31
N ASP A 403 10.75 15.26 -12.62
CA ASP A 403 9.86 15.89 -13.62
C ASP A 403 8.62 15.06 -13.93
N CYS A 404 8.65 13.76 -13.64
CA CYS A 404 7.62 12.81 -14.06
C CYS A 404 6.39 12.86 -13.15
N GLU A 405 5.23 13.09 -13.77
CA GLU A 405 3.89 12.98 -13.22
C GLU A 405 3.09 11.98 -14.05
N SER A 406 2.88 10.77 -13.53
CA SER A 406 2.09 9.71 -14.18
C SER A 406 2.46 9.40 -15.64
N GLY A 407 3.76 9.45 -15.96
CA GLY A 407 4.27 9.21 -17.31
C GLY A 407 4.18 10.41 -18.25
N VAL A 408 3.97 11.61 -17.72
CA VAL A 408 4.12 12.90 -18.41
C VAL A 408 5.26 13.68 -17.74
N ARG A 409 6.03 14.46 -18.49
CA ARG A 409 7.00 15.43 -17.93
C ARG A 409 6.29 16.75 -17.63
N TRP A 410 6.31 17.18 -16.38
CA TRP A 410 5.70 18.43 -15.94
C TRP A 410 6.17 19.66 -16.75
N PRO A 411 7.48 19.88 -17.02
CA PRO A 411 7.92 21.09 -17.72
C PRO A 411 7.60 21.15 -19.23
N THR A 412 7.21 20.04 -19.87
CA THR A 412 7.05 19.98 -21.34
C THR A 412 5.74 19.37 -21.81
N GLY A 413 4.94 18.75 -20.94
CA GLY A 413 3.74 17.99 -21.32
C GLY A 413 4.00 16.71 -22.11
N GLU A 414 5.26 16.43 -22.47
CA GLU A 414 5.68 15.25 -23.22
C GLU A 414 5.49 13.97 -22.41
N ARG A 415 5.40 12.83 -23.11
CA ARG A 415 5.44 11.53 -22.44
C ARG A 415 6.84 11.28 -21.85
N CYS A 416 6.89 10.79 -20.61
CA CYS A 416 8.15 10.44 -19.99
C CYS A 416 8.67 9.13 -20.59
N ALA A 417 9.74 9.19 -21.39
CA ALA A 417 10.35 8.04 -22.06
C ALA A 417 10.58 6.84 -21.13
N VAL A 418 11.09 7.06 -19.91
CA VAL A 418 11.30 5.98 -18.91
C VAL A 418 9.98 5.30 -18.49
N CYS A 419 8.85 6.02 -18.47
CA CYS A 419 7.54 5.41 -18.25
C CYS A 419 7.03 4.67 -19.49
N GLU A 420 7.32 5.15 -20.70
CA GLU A 420 6.96 4.42 -21.92
C GLU A 420 7.80 3.14 -22.08
N GLU A 421 9.10 3.16 -21.78
CA GLU A 421 9.95 1.96 -21.67
C GLU A 421 9.35 0.96 -20.67
N VAL A 422 9.05 1.38 -19.43
CA VAL A 422 8.46 0.49 -18.41
C VAL A 422 7.08 -0.04 -18.81
N VAL A 423 6.27 0.71 -19.57
CA VAL A 423 4.99 0.22 -20.11
C VAL A 423 5.20 -0.74 -21.28
N ALA A 424 6.20 -0.51 -22.14
CA ALA A 424 6.58 -1.40 -23.23
C ALA A 424 7.14 -2.73 -22.72
N ASP A 425 8.07 -2.70 -21.74
CA ASP A 425 8.62 -3.88 -21.10
C ASP A 425 7.54 -4.70 -20.38
N ARG A 426 6.64 -4.05 -19.62
CA ARG A 426 5.49 -4.72 -19.00
C ARG A 426 4.53 -5.33 -20.02
N ARG A 427 4.33 -4.69 -21.17
CA ARG A 427 3.53 -5.24 -22.27
C ARG A 427 4.21 -6.47 -22.88
N ALA A 428 5.49 -6.36 -23.22
CA ALA A 428 6.28 -7.43 -23.82
C ALA A 428 6.39 -8.64 -22.89
N GLU A 429 6.58 -8.43 -21.58
CA GLU A 429 6.59 -9.52 -20.60
C GLU A 429 5.19 -10.12 -20.40
N GLY A 430 4.15 -9.29 -20.32
CA GLY A 430 2.76 -9.77 -20.33
C GLY A 430 2.40 -10.57 -21.58
N GLU A 431 3.00 -10.26 -22.74
CA GLU A 431 2.88 -11.04 -23.98
C GLU A 431 3.67 -12.34 -23.93
N ARG A 432 4.92 -12.33 -23.44
CA ARG A 432 5.73 -13.55 -23.20
C ARG A 432 5.03 -14.53 -22.26
N VAL A 433 4.51 -14.05 -21.13
CA VAL A 433 3.76 -14.86 -20.16
C VAL A 433 2.51 -15.45 -20.81
N ARG A 434 1.71 -14.65 -21.55
CA ARG A 434 0.53 -15.16 -22.28
C ARG A 434 0.91 -16.16 -23.38
N ARG A 435 2.04 -15.97 -24.06
CA ARG A 435 2.57 -16.88 -25.09
C ARG A 435 3.01 -18.22 -24.48
N ALA A 436 3.70 -18.18 -23.34
CA ALA A 436 4.10 -19.36 -22.58
C ALA A 436 2.87 -20.13 -22.03
N GLN A 437 1.88 -19.42 -21.48
CA GLN A 437 0.61 -20.01 -21.02
C GLN A 437 -0.15 -20.70 -22.17
N ARG A 438 -0.22 -20.07 -23.35
CA ARG A 438 -0.81 -20.68 -24.55
C ARG A 438 -0.09 -21.97 -24.94
N LEU A 439 1.25 -21.94 -25.03
CA LEU A 439 2.05 -23.11 -25.35
C LEU A 439 1.87 -24.25 -24.33
N ALA A 440 1.87 -23.93 -23.03
CA ALA A 440 1.63 -24.91 -21.96
C ALA A 440 0.20 -25.52 -22.01
N ALA A 441 -0.79 -24.76 -22.48
CA ALA A 441 -2.16 -25.23 -22.71
C ALA A 441 -2.34 -25.96 -24.08
N GLY A 442 -1.27 -26.19 -24.83
CA GLY A 442 -1.33 -26.79 -26.18
C GLY A 442 -1.99 -25.88 -27.23
N LEU A 443 -2.12 -24.59 -26.96
CA LEU A 443 -2.72 -23.58 -27.83
C LEU A 443 -1.66 -22.88 -28.68
N CYS A 444 -2.10 -22.31 -29.81
CA CYS A 444 -1.26 -21.48 -30.67
C CYS A 444 -0.68 -20.29 -29.89
N PRO A 445 0.65 -20.06 -29.95
CA PRO A 445 1.28 -18.94 -29.24
C PRO A 445 0.75 -17.58 -29.68
N GLU A 446 0.47 -17.38 -30.97
CA GLU A 446 0.04 -16.08 -31.53
C GLU A 446 -1.48 -15.88 -31.40
N HIS A 447 -2.28 -16.88 -31.79
CA HIS A 447 -3.73 -16.77 -31.95
C HIS A 447 -4.55 -17.33 -30.78
N GLY A 448 -3.94 -18.09 -29.87
CA GLY A 448 -4.64 -18.77 -28.77
C GLY A 448 -5.59 -19.91 -29.18
N SER A 449 -5.77 -20.19 -30.47
CA SER A 449 -6.60 -21.30 -30.97
C SER A 449 -5.89 -22.66 -30.81
N GLN A 450 -6.64 -23.75 -30.63
CA GLN A 450 -6.07 -25.10 -30.71
C GLN A 450 -5.44 -25.36 -32.11
N PRO A 451 -4.26 -26.01 -32.19
CA PRO A 451 -3.73 -26.54 -33.45
C PRO A 451 -4.65 -27.60 -34.05
N GLY A 452 -4.76 -27.64 -35.38
CA GLY A 452 -5.37 -28.78 -36.07
C GLY A 452 -4.45 -30.00 -36.06
N PRO A 453 -4.90 -31.16 -36.58
CA PRO A 453 -4.10 -32.39 -36.62
C PRO A 453 -2.80 -32.28 -37.44
N SER A 454 -2.64 -31.22 -38.24
CA SER A 454 -1.38 -30.89 -38.92
C SER A 454 -0.39 -30.08 -38.05
N GLY A 455 -0.57 -30.02 -36.72
CA GLY A 455 0.29 -29.28 -35.78
C GLY A 455 0.26 -27.74 -35.92
N VAL A 456 -0.64 -27.20 -36.75
CA VAL A 456 -0.70 -25.78 -37.13
C VAL A 456 -2.11 -25.27 -36.90
N CYS A 457 -2.24 -24.05 -36.35
CA CYS A 457 -3.54 -23.44 -36.09
C CYS A 457 -4.24 -22.98 -37.38
N GLY A 458 -5.57 -22.92 -37.39
CA GLY A 458 -6.34 -22.55 -38.59
C GLY A 458 -5.92 -21.20 -39.20
N MET A 459 -5.78 -20.16 -38.37
CA MET A 459 -5.32 -18.83 -38.81
C MET A 459 -3.86 -18.85 -39.30
N CYS A 460 -3.00 -19.60 -38.62
CA CYS A 460 -1.59 -19.82 -38.97
C CYS A 460 -1.44 -20.47 -40.35
N LYS A 461 -2.36 -21.38 -40.69
CA LYS A 461 -2.42 -22.07 -41.99
C LYS A 461 -2.93 -21.14 -43.09
N ALA A 462 -3.97 -20.34 -42.79
CA ALA A 462 -4.50 -19.34 -43.72
C ALA A 462 -3.43 -18.28 -44.09
N GLY A 463 -2.70 -17.75 -43.11
CA GLY A 463 -1.62 -16.78 -43.35
C GLY A 463 -0.35 -17.34 -44.02
N ARG A 464 -0.27 -18.66 -44.24
CA ARG A 464 0.81 -19.31 -45.01
C ARG A 464 0.40 -19.74 -46.41
N ALA A 465 -0.88 -19.63 -46.77
CA ALA A 465 -1.28 -19.71 -48.16
C ALA A 465 -0.80 -18.44 -48.88
N ALA A 466 0.02 -18.59 -49.92
CA ALA A 466 0.39 -17.48 -50.80
C ALA A 466 -0.87 -16.83 -51.41
N PRO A 467 -0.83 -15.55 -51.84
CA PRO A 467 -2.00 -14.80 -52.30
C PRO A 467 -2.51 -15.20 -53.69
N GLY A 468 -2.72 -16.51 -53.92
CA GLY A 468 -3.63 -17.02 -54.95
C GLY A 468 -5.07 -16.74 -54.51
N GLY A 469 -5.52 -15.50 -54.70
CA GLY A 469 -6.79 -15.03 -54.18
C GLY A 469 -7.98 -15.79 -54.78
N PRO A 470 -8.95 -16.25 -53.96
CA PRO A 470 -10.26 -16.57 -54.50
C PRO A 470 -10.85 -15.28 -55.08
N ALA A 471 -11.43 -15.35 -56.28
CA ALA A 471 -12.00 -14.20 -56.95
C ALA A 471 -12.98 -13.47 -56.02
N GLN A 472 -12.69 -12.21 -55.70
CA GLN A 472 -13.55 -11.43 -54.80
C GLN A 472 -14.91 -11.26 -55.46
N ARG A 473 -15.93 -11.84 -54.85
CA ARG A 473 -17.33 -11.56 -55.19
C ARG A 473 -17.54 -10.06 -54.99
N GLU A 474 -17.89 -9.37 -56.07
CA GLU A 474 -17.88 -7.91 -56.15
C GLU A 474 -18.90 -7.28 -55.18
N VAL A 475 -18.42 -6.89 -54.00
CA VAL A 475 -19.22 -6.15 -53.02
C VAL A 475 -19.20 -4.68 -53.44
N ALA A 476 -20.26 -4.26 -54.13
CA ALA A 476 -20.44 -2.90 -54.62
C ALA A 476 -20.36 -1.87 -53.46
N GLY A 477 -19.21 -1.21 -53.35
CA GLY A 477 -18.93 -0.21 -52.33
C GLY A 477 -17.53 0.39 -52.55
N PRO A 478 -17.29 1.64 -52.11
CA PRO A 478 -16.01 2.32 -52.34
C PRO A 478 -14.85 1.56 -51.67
N PRO A 479 -13.67 1.47 -52.33
CA PRO A 479 -12.54 0.69 -51.86
C PRO A 479 -12.09 1.15 -50.46
N ARG A 480 -11.74 0.18 -49.61
CA ARG A 480 -11.31 0.39 -48.22
C ARG A 480 -9.86 -0.04 -48.05
N GLY A 481 -9.08 0.80 -47.39
CA GLY A 481 -7.68 0.54 -47.05
C GLY A 481 -7.41 0.73 -45.56
N SER A 482 -6.15 0.61 -45.17
CA SER A 482 -5.61 1.03 -43.89
C SER A 482 -4.69 2.23 -44.11
N CYS A 483 -4.78 3.24 -43.24
CA CYS A 483 -3.87 4.37 -43.27
C CYS A 483 -2.42 3.93 -43.00
N GLY A 484 -1.45 4.46 -43.74
CA GLY A 484 -0.04 4.10 -43.64
C GLY A 484 0.61 4.35 -42.27
N GLU A 485 0.09 5.30 -41.49
CA GLU A 485 0.64 5.71 -40.19
C GLU A 485 -0.14 5.13 -39.00
N CYS A 486 -1.41 5.54 -38.80
CA CYS A 486 -2.24 5.04 -37.70
C CYS A 486 -2.66 3.56 -37.84
N GLY A 487 -2.47 2.93 -39.02
CA GLY A 487 -3.06 1.63 -39.37
C GLY A 487 -4.60 1.62 -39.48
N CYS A 488 -5.25 2.75 -39.15
CA CYS A 488 -6.69 2.86 -38.99
C CYS A 488 -7.44 2.79 -40.34
N ARG A 489 -8.59 2.12 -40.37
CA ARG A 489 -9.33 1.82 -41.61
C ARG A 489 -9.89 3.10 -42.25
N ILE A 490 -9.61 3.28 -43.54
CA ILE A 490 -10.03 4.43 -44.34
C ILE A 490 -10.81 4.00 -45.57
N PHE A 491 -11.72 4.85 -46.04
CA PHE A 491 -12.21 4.80 -47.41
C PHE A 491 -11.17 5.44 -48.32
N LEU A 492 -10.77 4.74 -49.38
CA LEU A 492 -9.84 5.25 -50.39
C LEU A 492 -10.64 6.11 -51.37
N VAL A 493 -10.92 7.35 -50.95
CA VAL A 493 -11.64 8.37 -51.72
C VAL A 493 -10.96 9.73 -51.57
N GLY A 494 -10.99 10.56 -52.61
CA GLY A 494 -10.35 11.87 -52.59
C GLY A 494 -8.82 11.78 -52.38
N PRO A 495 -8.21 12.66 -51.57
CA PRO A 495 -6.76 12.65 -51.34
C PRO A 495 -6.19 11.33 -50.80
N ALA A 496 -7.00 10.55 -50.06
CA ALA A 496 -6.59 9.26 -49.49
C ALA A 496 -6.24 8.19 -50.54
N LEU A 497 -6.60 8.39 -51.81
CA LEU A 497 -6.14 7.56 -52.94
C LEU A 497 -4.70 7.84 -53.37
N LYS A 498 -4.12 9.00 -52.98
CA LYS A 498 -2.78 9.43 -53.41
C LYS A 498 -1.70 9.17 -52.37
N ASP A 499 -2.01 9.39 -51.10
CA ASP A 499 -1.07 9.28 -49.97
C ASP A 499 -1.33 8.07 -49.06
N GLY A 500 -2.51 7.45 -49.15
CA GLY A 500 -2.90 6.38 -48.24
C GLY A 500 -3.05 6.82 -46.78
N LEU A 501 -3.30 8.11 -46.51
CA LEU A 501 -3.42 8.65 -45.15
C LEU A 501 -4.88 9.00 -44.76
N CYS A 502 -5.21 8.80 -43.49
CA CYS A 502 -6.45 9.31 -42.90
C CYS A 502 -6.40 10.84 -42.75
N LYS A 503 -7.55 11.49 -42.52
CA LYS A 503 -7.62 12.96 -42.40
C LYS A 503 -6.72 13.50 -41.25
N PRO A 504 -6.72 12.91 -40.02
CA PRO A 504 -5.82 13.32 -38.94
C PRO A 504 -4.33 13.20 -39.31
N CYS A 505 -3.85 12.04 -39.72
CA CYS A 505 -2.45 11.85 -40.14
C CYS A 505 -2.00 12.86 -41.22
N ARG A 506 -2.90 13.21 -42.16
CA ARG A 506 -2.63 14.25 -43.15
C ARG A 506 -2.55 15.66 -42.54
N THR A 507 -3.37 16.03 -41.55
CA THR A 507 -3.22 17.32 -40.87
C THR A 507 -1.94 17.37 -40.04
N ASP A 508 -1.58 16.28 -39.38
CA ASP A 508 -0.41 16.20 -38.50
C ASP A 508 0.90 16.29 -39.30
N THR A 509 1.02 15.53 -40.40
CA THR A 509 2.14 15.64 -41.36
C THR A 509 2.20 17.00 -42.06
N THR A 510 1.06 17.66 -42.30
CA THR A 510 1.06 19.03 -42.85
C THR A 510 1.57 20.05 -41.81
N ALA A 511 1.14 19.93 -40.55
CA ALA A 511 1.58 20.81 -39.47
C ALA A 511 3.09 20.66 -39.17
N LEU A 512 3.59 19.43 -39.16
CA LEU A 512 5.01 19.11 -38.99
C LEU A 512 5.90 19.67 -40.12
N ALA A 513 5.35 19.85 -41.33
CA ALA A 513 6.07 20.47 -42.44
C ALA A 513 6.22 22.00 -42.31
N THR A 514 5.51 22.63 -41.38
CA THR A 514 5.52 24.09 -41.12
C THR A 514 6.24 24.51 -39.84
N ALA A 515 6.76 23.58 -39.05
CA ALA A 515 7.49 23.89 -37.82
C ALA A 515 8.99 24.09 -38.09
N GLU A 516 9.51 25.31 -37.88
CA GLU A 516 10.95 25.53 -37.87
C GLU A 516 11.61 24.77 -36.71
N ARG A 517 12.77 24.19 -37.00
CA ARG A 517 13.39 23.13 -36.20
C ARG A 517 14.34 23.71 -35.14
N PRO A 518 14.09 23.52 -33.83
CA PRO A 518 15.02 23.93 -32.79
C PRO A 518 16.39 23.23 -32.92
N ALA A 519 17.44 23.89 -32.42
CA ALA A 519 18.80 23.35 -32.43
C ALA A 519 18.92 22.08 -31.57
N ALA A 520 19.84 21.18 -31.96
CA ALA A 520 20.05 19.93 -31.25
C ALA A 520 20.67 20.15 -29.84
N PRO A 521 20.29 19.36 -28.83
CA PRO A 521 20.97 19.33 -27.54
C PRO A 521 22.39 18.72 -27.67
N ALA A 522 23.24 18.97 -26.68
CA ALA A 522 24.59 18.44 -26.62
C ALA A 522 24.63 16.90 -26.56
N GLU A 523 25.74 16.31 -27.03
CA GLU A 523 25.92 14.86 -27.19
C GLU A 523 25.63 14.09 -25.88
N ALA A 524 24.63 13.22 -25.91
CA ALA A 524 24.29 12.36 -24.78
C ALA A 524 25.39 11.32 -24.55
N ALA A 525 26.01 11.34 -23.37
CA ALA A 525 27.06 10.41 -23.02
C ALA A 525 26.55 8.96 -23.06
N ALA A 526 27.30 8.06 -23.70
CA ALA A 526 26.99 6.64 -23.73
C ALA A 526 27.12 6.01 -22.33
N CYS A 527 26.27 5.03 -22.02
CA CYS A 527 26.27 4.32 -20.75
C CYS A 527 27.54 3.49 -20.56
N ALA A 528 28.25 3.71 -19.45
CA ALA A 528 29.49 3.01 -19.10
C ALA A 528 29.35 1.48 -18.93
N GLY A 529 28.12 1.00 -18.67
CA GLY A 529 27.83 -0.42 -18.42
C GLY A 529 27.97 -0.82 -16.96
N VAL A 530 27.64 -2.07 -16.64
CA VAL A 530 27.95 -2.73 -15.36
C VAL A 530 28.65 -4.04 -15.68
N GLY A 531 29.86 -4.22 -15.14
CA GLY A 531 30.82 -5.17 -15.71
C GLY A 531 31.40 -4.68 -17.06
N SER A 532 32.34 -5.43 -17.63
CA SER A 532 33.10 -5.03 -18.83
C SER A 532 32.34 -5.17 -20.17
N MET A 533 31.01 -5.01 -20.14
CA MET A 533 30.12 -5.14 -21.30
C MET A 533 29.66 -3.74 -21.77
N PRO A 534 30.07 -3.26 -22.95
CA PRO A 534 29.75 -1.91 -23.41
C PRO A 534 28.24 -1.75 -23.70
N CYS A 535 27.66 -0.60 -23.30
CA CYS A 535 26.23 -0.35 -23.42
C CYS A 535 25.92 0.74 -24.46
N GLY A 536 25.37 0.35 -25.61
CA GLY A 536 24.87 1.27 -26.64
C GLY A 536 23.55 1.98 -26.29
N ARG A 537 23.35 2.38 -25.02
CA ARG A 537 22.22 3.20 -24.56
C ARG A 537 22.75 4.50 -23.98
N GLU A 538 21.99 5.57 -24.07
CA GLU A 538 22.32 6.85 -23.42
C GLU A 538 22.32 6.72 -21.89
N ALA A 539 23.24 7.43 -21.23
CA ALA A 539 23.28 7.55 -19.78
C ALA A 539 22.20 8.53 -19.28
N LEU A 540 21.75 8.36 -18.03
CA LEU A 540 20.80 9.30 -17.43
C LEU A 540 21.47 10.68 -17.21
N PRO A 541 20.79 11.83 -17.38
CA PRO A 541 21.41 13.18 -17.36
C PRO A 541 22.20 13.61 -16.11
N ALA A 542 22.27 12.78 -15.07
CA ALA A 542 23.06 13.00 -13.86
C ALA A 542 23.82 11.73 -13.40
N ARG A 543 24.06 10.77 -14.29
CA ARG A 543 24.77 9.49 -14.02
C ARG A 543 25.57 9.04 -15.26
N THR A 544 26.52 8.13 -15.05
CA THR A 544 27.28 7.45 -16.12
C THR A 544 26.57 6.22 -16.69
N VAL A 545 25.41 5.84 -16.14
CA VAL A 545 24.66 4.62 -16.50
C VAL A 545 23.23 4.93 -16.96
N CYS A 546 22.71 4.08 -17.85
CA CYS A 546 21.32 4.11 -18.32
C CYS A 546 20.35 3.55 -17.26
N ALA A 547 19.04 3.78 -17.43
CA ALA A 547 18.01 3.32 -16.48
C ALA A 547 18.08 1.82 -16.15
N ARG A 548 18.36 0.97 -17.15
CA ARG A 548 18.53 -0.48 -16.95
C ARG A 548 19.73 -0.80 -16.06
N HIS A 549 20.92 -0.30 -16.41
CA HIS A 549 22.12 -0.53 -15.60
C HIS A 549 21.99 0.06 -14.20
N ARG A 550 21.26 1.17 -14.02
CA ARG A 550 20.94 1.67 -12.68
C ARG A 550 20.01 0.76 -11.87
N ALA A 551 19.08 0.05 -12.51
CA ALA A 551 18.27 -0.97 -11.85
C ALA A 551 19.11 -2.20 -11.47
N GLU A 552 20.09 -2.58 -12.29
CA GLU A 552 21.04 -3.66 -12.01
C GLU A 552 22.03 -3.28 -10.89
N GLU A 553 22.56 -2.06 -10.87
CA GLU A 553 23.31 -1.50 -9.73
C GLU A 553 22.49 -1.56 -8.42
N LEU A 554 21.22 -1.12 -8.47
CA LEU A 554 20.35 -1.13 -7.30
C LEU A 554 20.03 -2.55 -6.82
N ALA A 555 19.92 -3.52 -7.73
CA ALA A 555 19.76 -4.94 -7.37
C ALA A 555 21.02 -5.55 -6.76
N LEU A 556 22.22 -5.19 -7.27
CA LEU A 556 23.50 -5.64 -6.72
C LEU A 556 23.76 -5.03 -5.33
N THR A 557 23.57 -3.72 -5.17
CA THR A 557 23.72 -3.06 -3.84
C THR A 557 22.65 -3.48 -2.83
N ALA A 558 21.56 -4.12 -3.27
CA ALA A 558 20.55 -4.77 -2.42
C ALA A 558 20.76 -6.29 -2.25
N ALA A 559 21.86 -6.83 -2.77
CA ALA A 559 22.33 -8.20 -2.55
C ALA A 559 23.66 -8.24 -1.77
N GLU A 560 24.40 -7.13 -1.73
CA GLU A 560 25.59 -6.92 -0.89
C GLU A 560 25.28 -6.33 0.50
N ALA A 561 24.01 -6.01 0.79
CA ALA A 561 23.52 -5.35 2.02
C ALA A 561 22.36 -6.11 2.69
#